data_AF-Q12DA8-F1
#
_entry.id   AF-Q12DA8-F1
#
_cell.length_a   1.000
_cell.length_b   1.000
_cell.length_c   1.000
_cell.angle_alpha   90.00
_cell.angle_beta   90.00
_cell.angle_gamma   90.00
#
_symmetry.space_group_name_H-M   'P 1'
#
loop_
_entity.id
_entity.type
_entity.pdbx_description
1 polymer ?
#
loop_
_entity_poly.entity_id
_entity_poly.type
_entity_poly.pdbx_seq_one_letter_code
_entity_poly.pdbx_strand_id
1 'polypeptide(L)'
;MTEVQFRPDPLPTVSQRALELRALGLPGAHASYRGRELSFHVGLAPGAFGRLYQCVLKVMPDGQRPDMIVVEPDLTVLAGGKKIPHTYTYGGKGTRLCLWWPNDRDWVPQMSLAETYIPWTAEWLYYFELWCKTGEWAGGGEHPVKKVKRWARSESVSIT
;
A
#
# COMPACT_ATOMS: atom_id res chain seq x y z
N MET A 1 21.67 -20.43 33.96
CA MET A 1 21.60 -19.71 32.67
C MET A 1 20.14 -19.32 32.48
N THR A 2 19.78 -18.08 32.80
CA THR A 2 18.40 -17.59 32.71
C THR A 2 18.11 -17.32 31.24
N GLU A 3 17.18 -18.10 30.69
CA GLU A 3 16.63 -17.91 29.35
C GLU A 3 15.92 -16.54 29.33
N VAL A 4 16.49 -15.57 28.63
CA VAL A 4 15.83 -14.27 28.42
C VAL A 4 14.64 -14.53 27.52
N GLN A 5 13.45 -14.61 28.11
CA GLN A 5 12.19 -14.65 27.37
C GLN A 5 12.07 -13.36 26.55
N PHE A 6 12.32 -13.47 25.23
CA PHE A 6 12.08 -12.39 24.28
C PHE A 6 10.56 -12.15 24.21
N ARG A 7 10.07 -11.12 24.90
CA ARG A 7 8.70 -10.67 24.73
C ARG A 7 8.65 -9.85 23.44
N PRO A 8 7.84 -10.22 22.43
CA PRO A 8 7.69 -9.37 21.26
C PRO A 8 7.13 -8.02 21.69
N ASP A 9 7.63 -6.95 21.09
CA ASP A 9 7.15 -5.61 21.41
C ASP A 9 5.64 -5.50 21.25
N PRO A 10 4.96 -4.79 22.15
CA PRO A 10 3.53 -4.58 22.04
C PRO A 10 3.19 -3.84 20.74
N LEU A 11 2.02 -4.14 20.18
CA LEU A 11 1.55 -3.45 18.98
C LEU A 11 1.45 -1.94 19.23
N PRO A 12 2.05 -1.09 18.38
CA PRO A 12 1.90 0.34 18.52
C PRO A 12 0.44 0.75 18.34
N THR A 13 -0.06 1.56 19.26
CA THR A 13 -1.40 2.15 19.20
C THR A 13 -1.54 3.09 18.01
N VAL A 14 -2.77 3.34 17.56
CA VAL A 14 -3.04 4.32 16.49
C VAL A 14 -2.54 5.73 16.84
N SER A 15 -2.47 6.09 18.12
CA SER A 15 -1.88 7.36 18.57
C SER A 15 -0.37 7.37 18.42
N GLN A 16 0.33 6.28 18.78
CA GLN A 16 1.77 6.13 18.55
C GLN A 16 2.10 6.15 17.05
N ARG A 17 1.31 5.46 16.22
CA ARG A 17 1.42 5.50 14.76
C ARG A 17 1.23 6.90 14.19
N ALA A 18 0.24 7.63 14.68
CA ALA A 18 0.01 9.01 14.25
C ALA A 18 1.16 9.94 14.65
N LEU A 19 1.71 9.78 15.86
CA LEU A 19 2.86 10.57 16.32
C LEU A 19 4.10 10.29 15.48
N GLU A 20 4.41 9.01 15.26
CA GLU A 20 5.48 8.53 14.38
C GLU A 20 5.39 9.18 12.99
N LEU A 21 4.22 9.09 12.35
CA LEU A 21 4.02 9.61 11.00
C LEU A 21 4.07 11.15 10.94
N ARG A 22 3.52 11.84 11.95
CA ARG A 22 3.56 13.31 12.03
C ARG A 22 4.99 13.84 12.21
N ALA A 23 5.85 13.10 12.91
CA ALA A 23 7.24 13.50 13.13
C ALA A 23 8.06 13.64 11.83
N LEU A 24 7.61 13.03 10.73
CA LEU A 24 8.26 13.15 9.42
C LEU A 24 8.12 14.54 8.78
N GLY A 25 7.15 15.36 9.20
CA GLY A 25 6.97 16.71 8.67
C GLY A 25 6.67 16.77 7.17
N LEU A 26 6.04 15.72 6.62
CA LEU A 26 5.81 15.59 5.18
C LEU A 26 4.73 16.57 4.66
N PRO A 27 4.76 16.94 3.37
CA PRO A 27 3.79 17.85 2.77
C PRO A 27 2.35 17.42 3.00
N GLY A 28 1.48 18.33 3.44
CA GLY A 28 0.06 18.04 3.65
C GLY A 28 -0.24 17.01 4.74
N ALA A 29 0.76 16.61 5.54
CA ALA A 29 0.63 15.57 6.56
C ALA A 29 -0.39 15.94 7.63
N HIS A 30 -1.45 15.13 7.77
CA HIS A 30 -2.39 15.24 8.87
C HIS A 30 -3.04 13.89 9.18
N ALA A 31 -3.40 13.69 10.45
CA ALA A 31 -4.14 12.50 10.89
C ALA A 31 -5.58 12.86 11.19
N SER A 32 -6.51 12.05 10.66
CA SER A 32 -7.91 12.03 11.03
C SER A 32 -8.28 10.65 11.58
N TYR A 33 -9.37 10.58 12.34
CA TYR A 33 -9.82 9.34 12.97
C TYR A 33 -11.28 9.08 12.64
N ARG A 34 -11.60 7.83 12.30
CA ARG A 34 -12.97 7.37 12.10
C ARG A 34 -13.22 6.14 12.97
N GLY A 35 -13.87 6.34 14.10
CA GLY A 35 -14.00 5.30 15.12
C GLY A 35 -12.61 4.87 15.61
N ARG A 36 -12.22 3.64 15.29
CA ARG A 36 -10.91 3.07 15.67
C ARG A 36 -9.84 3.16 14.58
N GLU A 37 -10.23 3.55 13.37
CA GLU A 37 -9.32 3.67 12.23
C GLU A 37 -8.60 5.02 12.26
N LEU A 38 -7.27 5.00 12.08
CA LEU A 38 -6.47 6.17 11.73
C LEU A 38 -6.41 6.31 10.21
N SER A 39 -6.75 7.49 9.69
CA SER A 39 -6.47 7.90 8.32
C SER A 39 -5.39 8.97 8.34
N PHE A 40 -4.17 8.62 7.91
CA PHE A 40 -3.06 9.56 7.78
C PHE A 40 -2.94 10.02 6.32
N HIS A 41 -3.25 11.29 6.10
CA HIS A 41 -3.14 11.94 4.80
C HIS A 41 -1.74 12.52 4.65
N VAL A 42 -1.11 12.35 3.49
CA VAL A 42 0.26 12.81 3.25
C VAL A 42 0.56 12.97 1.76
N GLY A 43 1.31 14.00 1.41
CA GLY A 43 1.91 14.19 0.09
C GLY A 43 3.25 13.46 -0.02
N LEU A 44 3.38 12.56 -0.97
CA LEU A 44 4.60 11.79 -1.24
C LEU A 44 5.05 11.98 -2.69
N ALA A 45 6.36 11.96 -2.93
CA ALA A 45 6.93 12.03 -4.26
C ALA A 45 7.99 10.92 -4.44
N PRO A 46 8.18 10.38 -5.66
CA PRO A 46 9.25 9.43 -5.97
C PRO A 46 10.67 9.92 -5.62
N GLY A 47 10.84 11.25 -5.59
CA GLY A 47 12.09 11.91 -5.25
C GLY A 47 11.89 13.41 -5.07
N ALA A 48 12.94 14.14 -4.71
CA ALA A 48 12.88 15.55 -4.32
C ALA A 48 12.26 16.49 -5.37
N PHE A 49 12.33 16.12 -6.65
CA PHE A 49 11.80 16.91 -7.78
C PHE A 49 10.68 16.16 -8.54
N GLY A 50 10.17 15.07 -7.96
CA GLY A 50 9.11 14.26 -8.56
C GLY A 50 7.74 14.92 -8.43
N ARG A 51 6.76 14.34 -9.11
CA ARG A 51 5.35 14.72 -8.93
C ARG A 51 4.94 14.42 -7.49
N LEU A 52 4.20 15.34 -6.88
CA LEU A 52 3.59 15.14 -5.57
C LEU A 52 2.26 14.38 -5.72
N TYR A 53 2.13 13.29 -4.98
CA TYR A 53 0.93 12.45 -4.89
C TYR A 53 0.31 12.59 -3.52
N GLN A 54 -0.97 12.91 -3.46
CA GLN A 54 -1.74 12.85 -2.23
C GLN A 54 -2.10 11.40 -1.94
N CYS A 55 -1.70 10.94 -0.77
CA CYS A 55 -1.87 9.58 -0.30
C CYS A 55 -2.66 9.57 1.01
N VAL A 56 -3.35 8.45 1.27
CA VAL A 56 -4.00 8.16 2.55
C VAL A 56 -3.56 6.78 3.02
N LEU A 57 -2.92 6.75 4.18
CA LEU A 57 -2.57 5.52 4.89
C LEU A 57 -3.62 5.24 5.95
N LYS A 58 -4.38 4.16 5.77
CA LYS A 58 -5.41 3.71 6.71
C LYS A 58 -4.87 2.62 7.62
N VAL A 59 -4.96 2.83 8.93
CA VAL A 59 -4.39 1.95 9.95
C VAL A 59 -5.46 1.54 10.96
N MET A 60 -5.57 0.23 11.19
CA MET A 60 -6.43 -0.35 12.22
C MET A 60 -5.61 -0.72 13.46
N PRO A 61 -6.21 -0.70 14.67
CA PRO A 61 -5.49 -0.93 15.92
C PRO A 61 -5.22 -2.41 16.23
N ASP A 62 -5.79 -3.32 15.45
CA ASP A 62 -5.73 -4.77 15.64
C ASP A 62 -4.52 -5.42 14.96
N GLY A 63 -3.60 -4.60 14.44
CA GLY A 63 -2.42 -5.07 13.72
C GLY A 63 -2.73 -5.57 12.31
N GLN A 64 -3.94 -5.37 11.81
CA GLN A 64 -4.21 -5.57 10.39
C GLN A 64 -3.31 -4.66 9.54
N ARG A 65 -3.01 -5.16 8.36
CA ARG A 65 -2.07 -4.54 7.43
C ARG A 65 -2.68 -3.23 6.90
N PRO A 66 -1.96 -2.10 7.00
CA PRO A 66 -2.48 -0.83 6.52
C PRO A 66 -2.80 -0.81 5.03
N ASP A 67 -3.78 0.01 4.65
CA ASP A 67 -4.05 0.32 3.25
C ASP A 67 -3.37 1.62 2.88
N MET A 68 -2.50 1.61 1.88
CA MET A 68 -1.99 2.84 1.25
C MET A 68 -2.77 3.12 -0.03
N ILE A 69 -3.41 4.27 -0.10
CA ILE A 69 -4.21 4.70 -1.26
C ILE A 69 -3.64 6.00 -1.82
N VAL A 70 -3.32 6.02 -3.10
CA VAL A 70 -3.07 7.27 -3.83
C VAL A 70 -4.41 7.84 -4.26
N VAL A 71 -4.75 9.04 -3.77
CA VAL A 71 -6.02 9.71 -4.05
C VAL A 71 -5.91 10.70 -5.19
N GLU A 72 -4.79 11.41 -5.30
CA GLU A 72 -4.54 12.40 -6.35
C GLU A 72 -3.06 12.46 -6.74
N PRO A 73 -2.71 12.68 -8.02
CA PRO A 73 -3.60 12.60 -9.19
C PRO A 73 -4.18 11.20 -9.39
N ASP A 74 -5.21 11.09 -10.25
CA ASP A 74 -5.77 9.80 -10.63
C ASP A 74 -4.74 8.98 -11.43
N LEU A 75 -4.28 7.87 -10.86
CA LEU A 75 -3.27 7.03 -11.49
C LEU A 75 -3.79 6.33 -12.74
N THR A 76 -5.09 6.09 -12.87
CA THR A 76 -5.68 5.45 -14.05
C THR A 76 -5.65 6.40 -15.25
N VAL A 77 -5.85 7.69 -14.99
CA VAL A 77 -5.67 8.75 -16.00
C VAL A 77 -4.20 8.84 -16.39
N LEU A 78 -3.28 8.87 -15.42
CA LEU A 78 -1.83 8.91 -15.70
C LEU A 78 -1.34 7.67 -16.48
N ALA A 79 -1.94 6.50 -16.22
CA ALA A 79 -1.64 5.26 -16.93
C ALA A 79 -2.20 5.21 -18.36
N GLY A 80 -2.95 6.25 -18.80
CA GLY A 80 -3.60 6.25 -20.11
C GLY A 80 -4.64 5.12 -20.26
N GLY A 81 -5.33 4.77 -19.16
CA GLY A 81 -6.31 3.69 -19.13
C GLY A 81 -5.72 2.27 -19.10
N LYS A 82 -4.39 2.12 -19.10
CA LYS A 82 -3.74 0.81 -18.93
C LYS A 82 -4.00 0.28 -17.53
N LYS A 83 -4.12 -1.04 -17.41
CA LYS A 83 -4.24 -1.71 -16.11
C LYS A 83 -2.94 -1.57 -15.33
N ILE A 84 -2.99 -0.82 -14.23
CA ILE A 84 -1.84 -0.56 -13.37
C ILE A 84 -1.42 -1.85 -12.66
N PRO A 85 -0.16 -2.30 -12.81
CA PRO A 85 0.35 -3.47 -12.09
C PRO A 85 0.53 -3.15 -10.60
N HIS A 86 0.68 -4.18 -9.77
CA HIS A 86 0.94 -4.02 -8.32
C HIS A 86 -0.07 -3.13 -7.57
N THR A 87 -1.36 -3.39 -7.78
CA THR A 87 -2.48 -2.72 -7.10
C THR A 87 -3.47 -3.73 -6.54
N TYR A 88 -4.00 -3.45 -5.35
CA TYR A 88 -5.10 -4.22 -4.76
C TYR A 88 -6.45 -3.69 -5.24
N THR A 89 -7.46 -4.57 -5.27
CA THR A 89 -8.83 -4.12 -5.55
C THR A 89 -9.30 -3.21 -4.41
N TYR A 90 -9.86 -2.06 -4.75
CA TYR A 90 -10.37 -1.08 -3.81
C TYR A 90 -11.68 -0.49 -4.34
N GLY A 91 -12.72 -0.52 -3.53
CA GLY A 91 -14.06 -0.05 -3.92
C GLY A 91 -14.30 1.45 -3.70
N GLY A 92 -13.33 2.18 -3.16
CA GLY A 92 -13.40 3.62 -2.93
C GLY A 92 -12.66 4.44 -4.00
N LYS A 93 -12.61 5.77 -3.82
CA LYS A 93 -11.82 6.68 -4.67
C LYS A 93 -10.32 6.45 -4.48
N GLY A 94 -9.58 6.39 -5.57
CA GLY A 94 -8.12 6.28 -5.59
C GLY A 94 -7.62 4.87 -5.88
N THR A 95 -6.29 4.71 -5.87
CA THR A 95 -5.62 3.45 -6.19
C THR A 95 -4.94 2.89 -4.95
N ARG A 96 -5.34 1.68 -4.53
CA ARG A 96 -4.71 0.99 -3.39
C ARG A 96 -3.45 0.26 -3.85
N LEU A 97 -2.31 0.64 -3.28
CA LEU A 97 -1.01 0.14 -3.67
C LEU A 97 -0.74 -1.25 -3.09
N CYS A 98 -0.04 -2.09 -3.85
CA CYS A 98 0.58 -3.31 -3.35
C CYS A 98 2.03 -3.01 -2.96
N LEU A 99 2.28 -2.72 -1.68
CA LEU A 99 3.60 -2.36 -1.16
C LEU A 99 4.39 -3.53 -0.56
N TRP A 100 3.74 -4.68 -0.35
CA TRP A 100 4.32 -5.84 0.32
C TRP A 100 3.53 -7.09 -0.07
N TRP A 101 4.13 -8.27 0.04
CA TRP A 101 3.51 -9.53 -0.38
C TRP A 101 2.70 -10.20 0.75
N PRO A 102 1.42 -10.57 0.55
CA PRO A 102 0.57 -11.27 1.52
C PRO A 102 1.18 -12.51 2.15
N ASN A 103 2.00 -13.24 1.40
CA ASN A 103 2.54 -14.53 1.80
C ASN A 103 4.00 -14.48 2.26
N ASP A 104 4.74 -13.42 1.94
CA ASP A 104 6.05 -13.20 2.55
C ASP A 104 5.90 -12.42 3.86
N ARG A 105 6.76 -12.75 4.81
CA ARG A 105 6.79 -12.13 6.15
C ARG A 105 7.46 -10.75 6.11
N ASP A 106 7.39 -10.06 4.98
CA ASP A 106 8.08 -8.79 4.71
C ASP A 106 7.64 -7.66 5.64
N TRP A 107 6.44 -7.77 6.19
CA TRP A 107 5.92 -6.80 7.14
C TRP A 107 5.21 -7.47 8.32
N VAL A 108 5.56 -7.04 9.53
CA VAL A 108 4.86 -7.39 10.76
C VAL A 108 4.31 -6.14 11.45
N PRO A 109 3.23 -6.25 12.24
CA PRO A 109 2.52 -5.10 12.80
C PRO A 109 3.31 -4.23 13.79
N GLN A 110 4.49 -4.67 14.23
CA GLN A 110 5.41 -3.93 15.08
C GLN A 110 6.33 -2.98 14.30
N MET A 111 6.53 -3.22 12.99
CA MET A 111 7.48 -2.43 12.19
C MET A 111 7.04 -0.97 12.08
N SER A 112 8.01 -0.06 11.98
CA SER A 112 7.78 1.36 11.76
C SER A 112 7.06 1.60 10.42
N LEU A 113 5.97 2.36 10.43
CA LEU A 113 5.29 2.79 9.20
C LEU A 113 6.11 3.86 8.47
N ALA A 114 6.83 4.69 9.22
CA ALA A 114 7.75 5.68 8.70
C ALA A 114 8.92 5.06 7.92
N GLU A 115 9.41 3.89 8.35
CA GLU A 115 10.51 3.17 7.69
C GLU A 115 10.04 2.11 6.69
N THR A 116 8.74 1.87 6.57
CA THR A 116 8.17 0.87 5.63
C THR A 116 7.23 1.53 4.63
N TYR A 117 5.98 1.76 5.00
CA TYR A 117 4.93 2.23 4.09
C TYR A 117 5.28 3.55 3.40
N ILE A 118 5.90 4.49 4.10
CA ILE A 118 6.28 5.78 3.52
C ILE A 118 7.35 5.61 2.42
N PRO A 119 8.54 5.05 2.68
CA PRO A 119 9.56 4.85 1.65
C PRO A 119 9.11 3.87 0.56
N TRP A 120 8.42 2.77 0.90
CA TRP A 120 7.91 1.82 -0.10
C TRP A 120 6.88 2.47 -1.04
N THR A 121 6.10 3.44 -0.55
CA THR A 121 5.20 4.20 -1.43
C THR A 121 5.97 5.08 -2.41
N ALA A 122 7.02 5.77 -1.96
CA ALA A 122 7.86 6.57 -2.85
C ALA A 122 8.53 5.71 -3.92
N GLU A 123 9.05 4.55 -3.54
CA GLU A 123 9.62 3.55 -4.45
C GLU A 123 8.58 3.01 -5.45
N TRP A 124 7.39 2.64 -4.97
CA TRP A 124 6.31 2.20 -5.84
C TRP A 124 5.93 3.28 -6.86
N LEU A 125 5.84 4.55 -6.44
CA LEU A 125 5.55 5.68 -7.32
C LEU A 125 6.66 5.89 -8.36
N TYR A 126 7.92 5.68 -8.00
CA TYR A 126 9.04 5.70 -8.95
C TYR A 126 8.85 4.65 -10.04
N TYR A 127 8.57 3.40 -9.67
CA TYR A 127 8.36 2.32 -10.63
C TYR A 127 7.09 2.49 -11.45
N PHE A 128 6.05 3.08 -10.87
CA PHE A 128 4.84 3.47 -11.61
C PHE A 128 5.15 4.49 -12.70
N GLU A 129 5.92 5.54 -12.40
CA GLU A 129 6.30 6.54 -13.41
C GLU A 129 7.19 5.96 -14.51
N LEU A 130 8.11 5.05 -14.14
CA LEU A 130 8.93 4.34 -15.12
C LEU A 130 8.06 3.45 -16.02
N TRP A 131 7.15 2.66 -15.43
CA TRP A 131 6.22 1.79 -16.15
C TRP A 131 5.29 2.59 -17.08
N CYS A 132 4.83 3.78 -16.68
CA CYS A 132 4.03 4.63 -17.58
C CYS A 132 4.79 4.97 -18.87
N LYS A 133 6.11 5.13 -18.79
CA LYS A 133 6.98 5.46 -19.93
C LYS A 133 7.38 4.23 -20.75
N THR A 134 7.74 3.13 -20.09
CA THR A 134 8.33 1.95 -20.74
C THR A 134 7.29 0.89 -21.09
N GLY A 135 6.18 0.84 -20.34
CA GLY A 135 5.23 -0.27 -20.36
C GLY A 135 5.68 -1.50 -19.55
N GLU A 136 6.89 -1.48 -19.00
CA GLU A 136 7.51 -2.61 -18.27
C GLU A 136 7.63 -2.28 -16.78
N TRP A 137 7.14 -3.19 -15.93
CA TRP A 137 7.21 -3.01 -14.48
C TRP A 137 8.56 -3.49 -13.94
N ALA A 138 9.37 -2.55 -13.45
CA ALA A 138 10.70 -2.83 -12.90
C ALA A 138 10.73 -2.90 -11.36
N GLY A 139 9.58 -2.75 -10.69
CA GLY A 139 9.50 -2.66 -9.22
C GLY A 139 9.58 -3.99 -8.48
N GLY A 140 9.79 -5.10 -9.19
CA GLY A 140 9.79 -6.43 -8.59
C GLY A 140 8.48 -6.76 -7.85
N GLY A 141 8.60 -7.61 -6.83
CA GLY A 141 7.49 -8.09 -6.00
C GLY A 141 6.64 -9.15 -6.69
N GLU A 142 6.07 -10.06 -5.90
CA GLU A 142 5.00 -10.94 -6.39
C GLU A 142 3.65 -10.19 -6.31
N HIS A 143 2.72 -10.45 -7.24
CA HIS A 143 1.35 -9.94 -7.17
C HIS A 143 0.34 -11.10 -7.19
N PRO A 144 -0.72 -11.16 -6.34
CA PRO A 144 -1.56 -12.33 -6.31
C PRO A 144 -2.33 -12.38 -7.62
N VAL A 145 -2.05 -13.39 -8.43
CA VAL A 145 -2.84 -13.66 -9.63
C VAL A 145 -4.23 -14.03 -9.13
N LYS A 146 -5.27 -13.27 -9.51
CA LYS A 146 -6.65 -13.63 -9.18
C LYS A 146 -6.90 -15.03 -9.73
N LYS A 147 -6.95 -16.05 -8.86
CA LYS A 147 -7.33 -17.41 -9.27
C LYS A 147 -8.75 -17.33 -9.79
N VAL A 148 -8.91 -17.48 -11.11
CA VAL A 148 -10.24 -17.66 -11.72
C VAL A 148 -10.83 -18.91 -11.06
N LYS A 149 -11.96 -18.76 -10.38
CA LYS A 149 -12.61 -19.90 -9.73
C LYS A 149 -13.00 -20.91 -10.82
N ARG A 150 -12.63 -22.19 -10.63
CA ARG A 150 -12.81 -23.26 -11.62
C ARG A 150 -14.25 -23.40 -12.15
N TRP A 151 -15.26 -23.02 -11.37
CA TRP A 151 -16.67 -23.08 -11.78
C TRP A 151 -17.10 -22.00 -12.78
N ALA A 152 -16.29 -20.95 -13.00
CA ALA A 152 -16.55 -19.97 -14.06
C ALA A 152 -16.19 -20.52 -15.46
N ARG A 153 -15.80 -21.79 -15.54
CA ARG A 153 -15.30 -22.48 -16.74
C ARG A 153 -16.03 -23.82 -16.93
N SER A 154 -17.36 -23.78 -16.95
CA SER A 154 -18.27 -24.88 -17.31
C SER A 154 -19.49 -24.24 -17.99
N GLU A 155 -19.97 -24.57 -19.18
CA GLU A 155 -19.67 -25.54 -20.23
C GLU A 155 -20.24 -24.95 -21.53
N SER A 156 -19.49 -24.97 -22.63
CA SER A 156 -20.09 -24.99 -23.97
C SER A 156 -19.61 -26.28 -24.62
N VAL A 157 -20.20 -27.39 -24.19
CA VAL A 157 -20.11 -28.66 -24.92
C VAL A 157 -21.18 -28.57 -26.01
N SER A 158 -20.74 -28.28 -27.23
CA SER A 158 -21.57 -28.47 -28.42
C SER A 158 -21.74 -29.98 -28.61
N ILE A 159 -22.98 -30.45 -28.54
CA ILE A 159 -23.37 -31.79 -28.97
C ILE A 159 -23.50 -31.72 -30.49
N THR A 160 -22.67 -32.49 -31.20
CA THR A 160 -22.87 -32.87 -32.60
C THR A 160 -23.13 -34.37 -32.64
#